data_AF-A0A367ERY2-F1
#
_entry.id   AF-A0A367ERY2-F1
#
_cell.length_a   1.000
_cell.length_b   1.000
_cell.length_c   1.000
_cell.angle_alpha   90.00
_cell.angle_beta   90.00
_cell.angle_gamma   90.00
#
_symmetry.space_group_name_H-M   'P 1'
#
loop_
_entity.id
_entity.type
_entity.pdbx_description
1 polymer ?
#
loop_
_entity_poly.entity_id
_entity_poly.type
_entity_poly.pdbx_seq_one_letter_code
_entity_poly.pdbx_strand_id
1 'polypeptide(L)'
;MPRRAKRDAVRASYATKAALALVLAGALTACTGSSDTEDGNDGKPGGSSASPSAAEPGKYSTLPEPCDAVGTGTLRDLLPGAAAAEDEGTAAPSPSADPYEGEPSATYDTDRRVGCRWKNATTLSTRHLNIDFERVVSYDPSVSDDEQAAQLYVKKARKAHIPLAPGDGSTDSGPGGDSDSDSGKDPGASGEPDKSGGKTPEGHASPTEESGKGHESDGAAGTDEHGKGGKSGKSGSGDDGGEDGEGGASDSPGSDTPTPDEDLAPRSLDDLADAAYLDDELHTADSGIHRDVTLVFRTANVIATVEYDQWVTDKHRIPDSEELQEKARKLAGHLAEQFED
;
A
#
# COMPACT_ATOMS: atom_id res chain seq x y z
N MET A 1 53.74 2.42 -3.14
CA MET A 1 53.81 1.54 -1.95
C MET A 1 52.50 1.67 -1.18
N PRO A 2 51.80 0.59 -0.82
CA PRO A 2 50.57 0.67 -0.04
C PRO A 2 50.88 0.79 1.46
N ARG A 3 50.27 1.77 2.15
CA ARG A 3 50.28 1.82 3.62
C ARG A 3 49.03 1.15 4.18
N ARG A 4 49.19 -0.08 4.70
CA ARG A 4 48.16 -0.76 5.48
C ARG A 4 47.88 0.04 6.75
N ALA A 5 46.61 0.36 7.01
CA ALA A 5 46.12 0.66 8.34
C ALA A 5 45.27 -0.52 8.81
N LYS A 6 45.76 -1.30 9.77
CA LYS A 6 44.88 -2.17 10.56
C LYS A 6 44.04 -1.29 11.49
N ARG A 7 42.79 -1.68 11.72
CA ARG A 7 42.07 -1.37 12.96
C ARG A 7 41.62 -2.69 13.55
N ASP A 8 42.03 -2.93 14.78
CA ASP A 8 41.82 -4.21 15.46
C ASP A 8 40.39 -4.30 16.03
N ALA A 9 39.90 -5.53 16.18
CA ALA A 9 38.51 -5.79 16.54
C ALA A 9 38.27 -5.77 18.05
N VAL A 10 37.10 -5.27 18.46
CA VAL A 10 36.51 -5.57 19.78
C VAL A 10 35.20 -6.32 19.54
N ARG A 11 35.23 -7.65 19.72
CA ARG A 11 34.02 -8.48 19.75
C ARG A 11 33.46 -8.50 21.18
N ALA A 12 32.27 -7.94 21.37
CA ALA A 12 31.56 -8.01 22.65
C ALA A 12 30.87 -9.38 22.81
N SER A 13 31.61 -10.37 23.31
CA SER A 13 31.07 -11.71 23.57
C SER A 13 30.35 -11.78 24.92
N TYR A 14 29.02 -11.58 24.93
CA TYR A 14 28.20 -11.84 26.12
C TYR A 14 27.94 -13.35 26.28
N ALA A 15 28.77 -13.99 27.11
CA ALA A 15 28.68 -15.41 27.43
C ALA A 15 28.02 -15.64 28.80
N THR A 16 26.69 -15.55 28.86
CA THR A 16 25.93 -15.75 30.10
C THR A 16 25.68 -17.25 30.34
N LYS A 17 26.54 -17.91 31.11
CA LYS A 17 26.31 -19.30 31.54
C LYS A 17 25.37 -19.33 32.76
N ALA A 18 24.16 -19.85 32.56
CA ALA A 18 23.29 -20.30 33.64
C ALA A 18 22.97 -21.78 33.40
N ALA A 19 23.49 -22.66 34.26
CA ALA A 19 23.16 -24.08 34.23
C ALA A 19 22.29 -24.40 35.45
N LEU A 20 21.09 -24.92 35.22
CA LEU A 20 20.27 -25.51 36.26
C LEU A 20 19.78 -26.87 35.76
N ALA A 21 20.17 -27.93 36.46
CA ALA A 21 19.74 -29.30 36.14
C ALA A 21 18.64 -29.72 37.11
N LEU A 22 17.52 -30.21 36.58
CA LEU A 22 16.53 -30.97 37.33
C LEU A 22 16.32 -32.32 36.63
N VAL A 23 16.45 -33.40 37.39
CA VAL A 23 16.37 -34.78 36.89
C VAL A 23 15.24 -35.50 37.64
N LEU A 24 14.10 -35.63 36.97
CA LEU A 24 13.09 -36.68 37.21
C LEU A 24 12.53 -37.03 35.82
N ALA A 25 12.65 -38.22 35.22
CA ALA A 25 12.66 -39.62 35.68
C ALA A 25 11.26 -40.27 35.71
N GLY A 26 11.03 -41.20 34.76
CA GLY A 26 9.81 -42.00 34.62
C GLY A 26 8.77 -41.40 33.65
N ALA A 27 8.15 -42.17 32.75
CA ALA A 27 8.45 -43.54 32.33
C ALA A 27 7.98 -43.79 30.88
N LEU A 28 8.70 -44.64 30.13
CA LEU A 28 8.21 -45.21 28.88
C LEU A 28 7.55 -46.56 29.16
N THR A 29 6.25 -46.67 28.89
CA THR A 29 5.53 -47.95 28.91
C THR A 29 4.80 -48.15 27.59
N ALA A 30 5.38 -48.96 26.71
CA ALA A 30 4.66 -49.53 25.58
C ALA A 30 3.92 -50.80 26.05
N CYS A 31 2.64 -50.92 25.70
CA CYS A 31 1.87 -52.17 25.65
C CYS A 31 0.79 -52.00 24.57
N THR A 32 0.91 -52.67 23.42
CA THR A 32 0.23 -53.94 23.11
C THR A 32 -1.29 -53.86 23.15
N GLY A 33 -1.91 -53.71 21.97
CA GLY A 33 -3.29 -54.16 21.78
C GLY A 33 -3.34 -55.68 21.79
N SER A 34 -4.07 -56.27 22.74
CA SER A 34 -4.46 -57.68 22.77
C SER A 34 -5.98 -57.75 22.87
N SER A 35 -6.59 -58.78 22.29
CA SER A 35 -7.94 -59.20 22.62
C SER A 35 -8.00 -59.71 24.06
N ASP A 36 -9.16 -59.58 24.72
CA ASP A 36 -10.15 -60.65 24.92
C ASP A 36 -11.33 -60.11 25.79
N THR A 37 -12.29 -60.96 26.17
CA THR A 37 -13.72 -60.60 26.39
C THR A 37 -14.21 -60.62 27.87
N GLU A 38 -15.50 -60.32 28.04
CA GLU A 38 -16.42 -60.53 29.20
C GLU A 38 -16.64 -59.37 30.22
N ASP A 39 -17.82 -59.43 30.87
CA ASP A 39 -18.55 -58.36 31.56
C ASP A 39 -17.89 -57.63 32.75
N GLY A 40 -18.26 -56.35 32.90
CA GLY A 40 -17.98 -55.53 34.08
C GLY A 40 -18.69 -54.16 34.06
N ASN A 41 -20.00 -54.12 34.35
CA ASN A 41 -20.78 -52.87 34.38
C ASN A 41 -20.51 -52.02 35.64
N ASP A 42 -19.36 -51.33 35.68
CA ASP A 42 -19.06 -50.26 36.64
C ASP A 42 -19.33 -48.88 36.01
N GLY A 43 -20.62 -48.58 35.85
CA GLY A 43 -21.14 -47.36 35.22
C GLY A 43 -20.93 -46.08 36.04
N LYS A 44 -19.68 -45.69 36.30
CA LYS A 44 -19.36 -44.33 36.74
C LYS A 44 -19.72 -43.37 35.59
N PRO A 45 -20.53 -42.31 35.80
CA PRO A 45 -20.71 -41.28 34.81
C PRO A 45 -19.39 -40.53 34.65
N GLY A 46 -18.57 -40.97 33.70
CA GLY A 46 -17.49 -40.18 33.16
C GLY A 46 -18.12 -38.98 32.48
N GLY A 47 -18.08 -37.82 33.15
CA GLY A 47 -18.44 -36.57 32.50
C GLY A 47 -17.53 -36.41 31.29
N SER A 48 -18.10 -36.45 30.09
CA SER A 48 -17.36 -36.20 28.85
C SER A 48 -16.81 -34.79 28.93
N SER A 49 -15.56 -34.67 29.38
CA SER A 49 -14.75 -33.47 29.23
C SER A 49 -14.50 -33.32 27.74
N ALA A 50 -15.46 -32.69 27.06
CA ALA A 50 -15.29 -32.31 25.68
C ALA A 50 -13.99 -31.51 25.59
N SER A 51 -13.05 -32.00 24.78
CA SER A 51 -11.90 -31.19 24.40
C SER A 51 -12.43 -29.86 23.88
N PRO A 52 -11.82 -28.71 24.22
CA PRO A 52 -12.21 -27.45 23.60
C PRO A 52 -12.13 -27.62 22.09
N SER A 53 -13.18 -27.20 21.38
CA SER A 53 -13.11 -27.16 19.93
C SER A 53 -11.97 -26.22 19.55
N ALA A 54 -11.08 -26.66 18.67
CA ALA A 54 -10.17 -25.74 18.01
C ALA A 54 -11.00 -24.74 17.18
N ALA A 55 -10.43 -23.54 16.99
CA ALA A 55 -10.97 -22.56 16.07
C ALA A 55 -11.00 -23.09 14.63
N GLU A 56 -11.82 -22.46 13.78
CA GLU A 56 -12.02 -22.89 12.40
C GLU A 56 -10.77 -22.58 11.54
N PRO A 57 -10.27 -23.54 10.74
CA PRO A 57 -9.23 -23.27 9.76
C PRO A 57 -9.76 -22.40 8.62
N GLY A 58 -8.87 -21.69 7.94
CA GLY A 58 -9.24 -20.77 6.87
C GLY A 58 -9.85 -21.43 5.63
N LYS A 59 -10.75 -20.71 4.95
CA LYS A 59 -11.37 -21.11 3.66
C LYS A 59 -10.29 -21.53 2.65
N TYR A 60 -9.21 -20.77 2.56
CA TYR A 60 -8.13 -20.99 1.61
C TYR A 60 -6.97 -21.78 2.23
N SER A 61 -6.60 -22.88 1.59
CA SER A 61 -5.43 -23.71 1.91
C SER A 61 -4.24 -23.48 0.96
N THR A 62 -4.50 -22.91 -0.22
CA THR A 62 -3.52 -22.53 -1.25
C THR A 62 -3.82 -21.11 -1.74
N LEU A 63 -2.89 -20.51 -2.49
CA LEU A 63 -3.07 -19.21 -3.15
C LEU A 63 -3.11 -19.39 -4.68
N PRO A 64 -3.86 -18.55 -5.42
CA PRO A 64 -3.80 -18.50 -6.89
C PRO A 64 -2.44 -17.93 -7.34
N GLU A 65 -2.07 -18.21 -8.60
CA GLU A 65 -0.81 -17.72 -9.19
C GLU A 65 -0.97 -16.23 -9.60
N PRO A 66 -0.21 -15.29 -9.01
CA PRO A 66 -0.47 -13.85 -9.14
C PRO A 66 -0.04 -13.24 -10.48
N CYS A 67 0.84 -13.88 -11.25
CA CYS A 67 1.19 -13.42 -12.60
C CYS A 67 0.13 -13.82 -13.63
N ASP A 68 -0.38 -15.06 -13.55
CA ASP A 68 -1.48 -15.54 -14.40
C ASP A 68 -2.84 -14.90 -14.02
N ALA A 69 -2.98 -14.41 -12.78
CA ALA A 69 -4.18 -13.71 -12.29
C ALA A 69 -4.53 -12.41 -13.04
N VAL A 70 -3.61 -11.81 -13.81
CA VAL A 70 -3.86 -10.55 -14.53
C VAL A 70 -3.86 -10.76 -16.05
N GLY A 71 -5.05 -10.78 -16.64
CA GLY A 71 -5.20 -10.89 -18.09
C GLY A 71 -4.45 -9.79 -18.86
N THR A 72 -3.79 -10.15 -19.97
CA THR A 72 -2.95 -9.26 -20.78
C THR A 72 -3.67 -8.03 -21.32
N GLY A 73 -5.01 -8.03 -21.37
CA GLY A 73 -5.81 -6.84 -21.66
C GLY A 73 -5.68 -5.79 -20.56
N THR A 74 -5.92 -6.19 -19.30
CA THR A 74 -5.76 -5.35 -18.11
C THR A 74 -4.33 -4.83 -17.97
N LEU A 75 -3.32 -5.67 -18.23
CA LEU A 75 -1.91 -5.23 -18.20
C LEU A 75 -1.60 -4.15 -19.25
N ARG A 76 -2.29 -4.11 -20.40
CA ARG A 76 -2.13 -3.04 -21.40
C ARG A 76 -2.75 -1.70 -20.96
N ASP A 77 -3.86 -1.76 -20.24
CA ASP A 77 -4.54 -0.58 -19.68
C ASP A 77 -3.74 0.03 -18.50
N LEU A 78 -3.06 -0.83 -17.72
CA LEU A 78 -2.22 -0.46 -16.57
C LEU A 78 -0.79 -0.06 -16.97
N LEU A 79 -0.22 -0.63 -18.03
CA LEU A 79 1.17 -0.41 -18.45
C LEU A 79 1.25 0.15 -19.89
N PRO A 80 0.58 1.29 -20.19
CA PRO A 80 0.52 1.84 -21.53
C PRO A 80 1.90 2.27 -22.02
N GLY A 81 2.41 1.58 -23.04
CA GLY A 81 3.73 1.78 -23.61
C GLY A 81 4.68 0.58 -23.47
N ALA A 82 4.30 -0.46 -22.72
CA ALA A 82 5.13 -1.66 -22.52
C ALA A 82 5.59 -2.29 -23.84
N ALA A 83 4.67 -2.55 -24.78
CA ALA A 83 5.02 -3.08 -26.10
C ALA A 83 5.99 -2.19 -26.91
N ALA A 84 5.89 -0.86 -26.81
CA ALA A 84 6.69 0.06 -27.61
C ALA A 84 8.11 0.31 -27.02
N ALA A 85 8.29 0.08 -25.72
CA ALA A 85 9.59 0.23 -25.07
C ALA A 85 10.59 -0.83 -25.56
N GLU A 86 10.11 -2.05 -25.83
CA GLU A 86 10.90 -3.15 -26.39
C GLU A 86 11.35 -2.87 -27.84
N ASP A 87 10.41 -2.48 -28.72
CA ASP A 87 10.69 -2.19 -30.14
C ASP A 87 11.76 -1.09 -30.33
N GLU A 88 11.72 -0.05 -29.50
CA GLU A 88 12.69 1.07 -29.53
C GLU A 88 14.00 0.75 -28.76
N GLY A 89 14.10 -0.40 -28.09
CA GLY A 89 15.25 -0.74 -27.24
C GLY A 89 15.44 0.20 -26.05
N THR A 90 14.35 0.81 -25.58
CA THR A 90 14.32 1.78 -24.45
C THR A 90 13.79 1.18 -23.15
N ALA A 91 13.28 -0.05 -23.19
CA ALA A 91 12.90 -0.83 -22.02
C ALA A 91 14.05 -0.96 -21.01
N ALA A 92 13.67 -0.97 -19.72
CA ALA A 92 14.57 -1.50 -18.70
C ALA A 92 14.72 -3.01 -18.91
N PRO A 93 15.91 -3.61 -18.71
CA PRO A 93 16.14 -5.01 -19.07
C PRO A 93 15.31 -5.95 -18.18
N SER A 94 14.21 -6.45 -18.74
CA SER A 94 13.43 -7.55 -18.18
C SER A 94 14.16 -8.89 -18.36
N PRO A 95 13.97 -9.90 -17.48
CA PRO A 95 14.36 -11.28 -17.78
C PRO A 95 13.45 -11.94 -18.82
N SER A 96 12.21 -11.44 -18.98
CA SER A 96 11.23 -11.88 -19.97
C SER A 96 11.43 -11.23 -21.34
N ALA A 97 10.83 -11.85 -22.37
CA ALA A 97 10.79 -11.31 -23.73
C ALA A 97 9.39 -10.79 -24.15
N ASP A 98 8.37 -11.01 -23.31
CA ASP A 98 7.07 -10.35 -23.42
C ASP A 98 7.00 -9.25 -22.34
N PRO A 99 6.74 -7.98 -22.69
CA PRO A 99 6.69 -6.87 -21.73
C PRO A 99 5.43 -6.90 -20.83
N TYR A 100 4.58 -7.92 -20.95
CA TYR A 100 3.48 -8.23 -20.03
C TYR A 100 3.71 -9.54 -19.25
N GLU A 101 4.80 -10.29 -19.49
CA GLU A 101 5.22 -11.41 -18.63
C GLU A 101 5.80 -10.86 -17.32
N GLY A 102 5.09 -11.10 -16.22
CA GLY A 102 5.41 -10.56 -14.91
C GLY A 102 6.55 -11.30 -14.20
N GLU A 103 7.26 -10.60 -13.32
CA GLU A 103 8.27 -11.20 -12.45
C GLU A 103 7.64 -11.70 -11.15
N PRO A 104 7.71 -13.00 -10.81
CA PRO A 104 7.22 -13.51 -9.54
C PRO A 104 8.09 -13.05 -8.37
N SER A 105 7.46 -12.60 -7.29
CA SER A 105 8.10 -12.10 -6.08
C SER A 105 8.76 -13.22 -5.28
N ALA A 106 10.08 -13.16 -5.14
CA ALA A 106 10.88 -14.20 -4.50
C ALA A 106 10.56 -14.36 -3.00
N THR A 107 9.94 -15.50 -2.68
CA THR A 107 9.50 -15.92 -1.33
C THR A 107 10.10 -17.27 -0.96
N TYR A 108 10.21 -17.55 0.34
CA TYR A 108 10.57 -18.89 0.85
C TYR A 108 9.34 -19.75 1.19
N ASP A 109 8.18 -19.11 1.32
CA ASP A 109 6.94 -19.70 1.83
C ASP A 109 5.81 -19.42 0.84
N THR A 110 5.88 -20.07 -0.33
CA THR A 110 4.90 -19.96 -1.42
C THR A 110 3.51 -20.44 -1.00
N ASP A 111 3.42 -21.30 0.01
CA ASP A 111 2.15 -21.80 0.54
C ASP A 111 1.42 -20.74 1.39
N ARG A 112 2.10 -19.65 1.78
CA ARG A 112 1.51 -18.55 2.58
C ARG A 112 1.69 -17.15 1.99
N ARG A 113 2.63 -16.93 1.08
CA ARG A 113 2.76 -15.64 0.38
C ARG A 113 3.28 -15.84 -1.04
N VAL A 114 2.54 -15.33 -2.02
CA VAL A 114 2.97 -15.21 -3.42
C VAL A 114 2.68 -13.80 -3.90
N GLY A 115 3.47 -13.31 -4.85
CA GLY A 115 3.20 -12.04 -5.51
C GLY A 115 3.80 -12.00 -6.91
N CYS A 116 3.35 -11.04 -7.72
CA CYS A 116 3.89 -10.79 -9.04
C CYS A 116 4.02 -9.29 -9.27
N ARG A 117 5.06 -8.87 -10.00
CA ARG A 117 5.28 -7.47 -10.36
C ARG A 117 5.54 -7.29 -11.84
N TRP A 118 5.16 -6.11 -12.33
CA TRP A 118 5.43 -5.63 -13.68
C TRP A 118 5.98 -4.22 -13.63
N LYS A 119 6.69 -3.84 -14.69
CA LYS A 119 7.23 -2.49 -14.86
C LYS A 119 7.11 -2.07 -16.31
N ASN A 120 6.68 -0.84 -16.54
CA ASN A 120 6.92 -0.15 -17.81
C ASN A 120 7.66 1.17 -17.56
N ALA A 121 8.61 1.48 -18.44
CA ALA A 121 9.21 2.80 -18.54
C ALA A 121 8.96 3.36 -19.95
N THR A 122 8.62 4.64 -20.01
CA THR A 122 8.53 5.44 -21.25
C THR A 122 9.37 6.70 -21.11
N THR A 123 9.49 7.48 -22.18
CA THR A 123 10.12 8.81 -22.15
C THR A 123 9.37 9.85 -21.30
N LEU A 124 8.12 9.55 -20.87
CA LEU A 124 7.25 10.49 -20.14
C LEU A 124 6.97 10.06 -18.69
N SER A 125 6.86 8.75 -18.43
CA SER A 125 6.65 8.21 -17.08
C SER A 125 7.13 6.75 -16.96
N THR A 126 7.49 6.36 -15.75
CA THR A 126 7.54 4.94 -15.33
C THR A 126 6.25 4.60 -14.59
N ARG A 127 5.79 3.36 -14.71
CA ARG A 127 4.74 2.75 -13.88
C ARG A 127 5.21 1.37 -13.42
N HIS A 128 4.88 1.00 -12.20
CA HIS A 128 4.95 -0.39 -11.74
C HIS A 128 3.58 -0.85 -11.26
N LEU A 129 3.37 -2.15 -11.35
CA LEU A 129 2.24 -2.86 -10.74
C LEU A 129 2.85 -3.96 -9.87
N ASN A 130 2.42 -4.08 -8.62
CA ASN A 130 2.77 -5.19 -7.74
C ASN A 130 1.48 -5.75 -7.10
N ILE A 131 1.33 -7.06 -7.17
CA ILE A 131 0.24 -7.81 -6.53
C ILE A 131 0.86 -8.78 -5.55
N ASP A 132 0.32 -8.83 -4.34
CA ASP A 132 0.78 -9.73 -3.28
C ASP A 132 -0.42 -10.34 -2.55
N PHE A 133 -0.43 -11.67 -2.44
CA PHE A 133 -1.43 -12.44 -1.71
C PHE A 133 -0.79 -13.03 -0.45
N GLU A 134 -1.32 -12.69 0.72
CA GLU A 134 -0.90 -13.22 2.02
C GLU A 134 -1.99 -14.13 2.59
N ARG A 135 -1.73 -15.44 2.65
CA ARG A 135 -2.59 -16.43 3.30
C ARG A 135 -2.24 -16.50 4.79
N VAL A 136 -3.14 -15.96 5.59
CA VAL A 136 -3.05 -15.94 7.04
C VAL A 136 -3.36 -17.33 7.60
N VAL A 137 -2.62 -17.68 8.65
CA VAL A 137 -2.81 -18.88 9.47
C VAL A 137 -2.60 -18.46 10.92
N SER A 138 -3.54 -18.80 11.80
CA SER A 138 -3.45 -18.60 13.24
C SER A 138 -2.52 -19.64 13.87
N TYR A 139 -1.74 -19.19 14.86
CA TYR A 139 -0.99 -20.09 15.75
C TYR A 139 -1.64 -20.24 17.13
N ASP A 140 -2.74 -19.51 17.39
CA ASP A 140 -3.53 -19.67 18.61
C ASP A 140 -4.74 -20.57 18.30
N PRO A 141 -4.89 -21.73 18.98
CA PRO A 141 -6.00 -22.66 18.69
C PRO A 141 -7.38 -22.14 19.09
N SER A 142 -7.48 -20.93 19.67
CA SER A 142 -8.74 -20.25 20.00
C SER A 142 -9.13 -19.11 19.04
N VAL A 143 -8.25 -18.73 18.11
CA VAL A 143 -8.47 -17.68 17.09
C VAL A 143 -8.46 -18.33 15.70
N SER A 144 -9.47 -18.08 14.86
CA SER A 144 -9.53 -18.64 13.50
C SER A 144 -8.53 -17.96 12.55
N ASP A 145 -8.20 -18.61 11.44
CA ASP A 145 -7.36 -18.00 10.40
C ASP A 145 -8.03 -16.75 9.80
N ASP A 146 -9.36 -16.75 9.73
CA ASP A 146 -10.21 -15.62 9.30
C ASP A 146 -10.16 -14.45 10.29
N GLU A 147 -10.36 -14.70 11.59
CA GLU A 147 -10.29 -13.66 12.61
C GLU A 147 -8.87 -13.07 12.69
N GLN A 148 -7.84 -13.93 12.59
CA GLN A 148 -6.47 -13.47 12.53
C GLN A 148 -6.20 -12.59 11.30
N ALA A 149 -6.83 -12.90 10.15
CA ALA A 149 -6.76 -12.06 8.94
C ALA A 149 -7.49 -10.73 9.11
N ALA A 150 -8.67 -10.71 9.73
CA ALA A 150 -9.39 -9.47 10.05
C ALA A 150 -8.56 -8.56 10.98
N GLN A 151 -7.94 -9.11 12.03
CA GLN A 151 -7.03 -8.38 12.91
C GLN A 151 -5.80 -7.82 12.16
N LEU A 152 -5.21 -8.59 11.24
CA LEU A 152 -4.07 -8.14 10.43
C LEU A 152 -4.47 -7.07 9.40
N TYR A 153 -5.64 -7.20 8.78
CA TYR A 153 -6.23 -6.22 7.87
C TYR A 153 -6.46 -4.87 8.58
N VAL A 154 -7.13 -4.88 9.75
CA VAL A 154 -7.33 -3.68 10.58
C VAL A 154 -6.00 -3.02 10.95
N LYS A 155 -4.96 -3.82 11.24
CA LYS A 155 -3.61 -3.33 11.51
C LYS A 155 -2.91 -2.72 10.29
N LYS A 156 -3.13 -3.27 9.08
CA LYS A 156 -2.64 -2.68 7.81
C LYS A 156 -3.35 -1.34 7.55
N ALA A 157 -4.69 -1.29 7.64
CA ALA A 157 -5.48 -0.08 7.45
C ALA A 157 -5.10 1.05 8.43
N ARG A 158 -4.95 0.76 9.73
CA ARG A 158 -4.52 1.75 10.73
C ARG A 158 -3.08 2.24 10.52
N LYS A 159 -2.21 1.44 9.90
CA LYS A 159 -0.84 1.85 9.51
C LYS A 159 -0.87 2.78 8.28
N ALA A 160 -1.81 2.57 7.36
CA ALA A 160 -2.11 3.45 6.22
C ALA A 160 -3.05 4.62 6.60
N HIS A 161 -3.21 4.90 7.90
CA HIS A 161 -4.04 6.00 8.43
C HIS A 161 -5.52 6.04 7.98
N ILE A 162 -6.03 4.94 7.43
CA ILE A 162 -7.40 4.83 6.90
C ILE A 162 -8.44 5.04 8.00
N PRO A 163 -9.47 5.89 7.76
CA PRO A 163 -10.65 5.95 8.61
C PRO A 163 -11.38 4.60 8.61
N LEU A 164 -11.46 3.96 9.77
CA LEU A 164 -12.22 2.72 9.99
C LEU A 164 -13.54 3.04 10.72
N ALA A 165 -14.57 2.24 10.47
CA ALA A 165 -15.85 2.41 11.13
C ALA A 165 -15.72 2.10 12.65
N PRO A 166 -16.56 2.71 13.51
CA PRO A 166 -16.57 2.44 14.95
C PRO A 166 -17.16 1.05 15.27
N GLY A 167 -16.38 0.03 14.95
CA GLY A 167 -16.66 -1.40 15.10
C GLY A 167 -15.42 -2.25 14.77
N ASP A 168 -14.61 -1.83 13.80
CA ASP A 168 -13.46 -2.57 13.26
C ASP A 168 -12.20 -2.53 14.16
N GLY A 169 -12.33 -3.13 15.34
CA GLY A 169 -11.23 -3.41 16.27
C GLY A 169 -11.35 -2.69 17.61
N SER A 170 -12.25 -3.20 18.46
CA SER A 170 -12.29 -2.91 19.90
C SER A 170 -11.68 -4.07 20.73
N THR A 171 -10.45 -4.45 20.39
CA THR A 171 -9.61 -5.39 21.16
C THR A 171 -8.18 -4.86 21.35
N ASP A 172 -8.00 -3.53 21.38
CA ASP A 172 -6.77 -2.93 21.92
C ASP A 172 -6.70 -3.17 23.44
N SER A 173 -6.14 -4.32 23.81
CA SER A 173 -5.84 -4.65 25.20
C SER A 173 -4.54 -3.97 25.64
N GLY A 174 -4.53 -2.64 25.58
CA GLY A 174 -3.50 -1.83 26.20
C GLY A 174 -3.39 -2.17 27.69
N PRO A 175 -2.17 -2.30 28.26
CA PRO A 175 -2.01 -2.73 29.65
C PRO A 175 -2.62 -1.70 30.61
N GLY A 176 -3.67 -2.11 31.33
CA GLY A 176 -4.42 -1.26 32.26
C GLY A 176 -3.52 -0.61 33.32
N GLY A 177 -3.36 0.70 33.22
CA GLY A 177 -2.57 1.53 34.13
C GLY A 177 -3.34 1.99 35.37
N ASP A 178 -3.99 1.06 36.08
CA ASP A 178 -4.73 1.38 37.31
C ASP A 178 -3.78 1.83 38.44
N SER A 179 -3.79 3.11 38.78
CA SER A 179 -3.34 3.64 40.08
C SER A 179 -3.89 5.04 40.33
N ASP A 180 -4.67 5.18 41.40
CA ASP A 180 -5.29 6.43 41.83
C ASP A 180 -4.31 7.51 42.35
N SER A 181 -4.83 8.73 42.32
CA SER A 181 -4.34 9.99 42.90
C SER A 181 -3.55 9.91 44.22
N ASP A 182 -2.54 10.78 44.36
CA ASP A 182 -2.47 11.71 45.51
C ASP A 182 -1.82 13.07 45.15
N SER A 183 -1.82 13.99 46.11
CA SER A 183 -2.05 15.42 45.96
C SER A 183 -0.77 16.29 46.04
N GLY A 184 -0.39 16.88 44.91
CA GLY A 184 -0.24 18.34 44.78
C GLY A 184 0.97 19.13 45.31
N LYS A 185 0.90 20.44 44.99
CA LYS A 185 1.54 21.63 45.62
C LYS A 185 2.73 22.32 44.89
N ASP A 186 2.39 23.42 44.21
CA ASP A 186 3.26 24.53 43.77
C ASP A 186 3.87 25.28 44.99
N PRO A 187 5.02 26.01 44.88
CA PRO A 187 5.10 27.24 44.08
C PRO A 187 6.39 27.44 43.26
N GLY A 188 6.26 27.95 42.03
CA GLY A 188 7.38 28.29 41.13
C GLY A 188 8.13 29.62 41.41
N ALA A 189 9.07 29.95 40.52
CA ALA A 189 9.83 31.21 40.52
C ALA A 189 10.20 31.65 39.07
N SER A 190 10.26 32.96 38.83
CA SER A 190 10.59 33.57 37.52
C SER A 190 11.97 34.26 37.55
N GLY A 191 12.68 34.32 36.40
CA GLY A 191 13.92 35.10 36.32
C GLY A 191 14.83 34.88 35.10
N GLU A 192 14.57 35.61 34.02
CA GLU A 192 15.58 36.06 33.04
C GLU A 192 16.38 37.27 33.62
N PRO A 193 17.41 37.89 32.97
CA PRO A 193 17.85 37.79 31.56
C PRO A 193 19.40 37.78 31.29
N ASP A 194 19.76 37.83 29.99
CA ASP A 194 20.55 38.90 29.33
C ASP A 194 21.98 38.65 28.72
N LYS A 195 22.13 39.09 27.45
CA LYS A 195 23.33 39.44 26.61
C LYS A 195 24.40 38.36 26.36
N SER A 196 25.11 38.32 25.22
CA SER A 196 25.33 39.28 24.10
C SER A 196 25.61 38.50 22.80
N GLY A 197 25.24 38.92 21.59
CA GLY A 197 25.97 39.91 20.76
C GLY A 197 27.35 39.39 20.30
N GLY A 198 27.70 39.20 19.03
CA GLY A 198 27.05 39.54 17.75
C GLY A 198 27.89 40.53 16.93
N LYS A 199 28.16 40.24 15.63
CA LYS A 199 28.60 41.21 14.60
C LYS A 199 28.80 40.59 13.20
N THR A 200 28.37 41.30 12.17
CA THR A 200 28.86 41.23 10.78
C THR A 200 30.17 42.04 10.63
N PRO A 201 30.85 41.90 9.48
CA PRO A 201 31.21 43.10 8.71
C PRO A 201 30.91 42.98 7.20
N GLU A 202 30.95 44.12 6.50
CA GLU A 202 30.66 44.27 5.06
C GLU A 202 31.94 44.40 4.20
N GLY A 203 31.78 44.28 2.87
CA GLY A 203 32.72 44.80 1.85
C GLY A 203 33.87 43.85 1.45
N HIS A 204 34.20 43.66 0.16
CA HIS A 204 34.48 44.73 -0.80
C HIS A 204 34.51 44.24 -2.28
N ALA A 205 34.26 45.20 -3.19
CA ALA A 205 34.84 45.36 -4.54
C ALA A 205 34.70 44.27 -5.64
N SER A 206 34.17 44.70 -6.79
CA SER A 206 34.36 44.09 -8.12
C SER A 206 35.81 44.29 -8.63
N PRO A 207 36.15 43.74 -9.82
CA PRO A 207 36.21 44.65 -10.97
C PRO A 207 35.48 44.15 -12.23
N THR A 208 35.23 45.09 -13.14
CA THR A 208 34.70 44.88 -14.50
C THR A 208 35.83 45.04 -15.54
N GLU A 209 35.83 44.21 -16.59
CA GLU A 209 36.38 44.46 -17.93
C GLU A 209 35.76 43.39 -18.87
N GLU A 210 35.71 43.51 -20.19
CA GLU A 210 34.99 44.40 -21.11
C GLU A 210 35.07 43.72 -22.51
N SER A 211 34.26 44.18 -23.48
CA SER A 211 34.38 43.95 -24.94
C SER A 211 34.24 42.55 -25.59
N GLY A 212 33.45 42.53 -26.67
CA GLY A 212 33.26 41.42 -27.60
C GLY A 212 32.07 41.67 -28.54
N LYS A 213 32.24 42.47 -29.61
CA LYS A 213 31.16 42.92 -30.52
C LYS A 213 31.06 42.11 -31.82
N GLY A 214 29.84 42.06 -32.38
CA GLY A 214 29.55 41.69 -33.78
C GLY A 214 28.71 40.40 -33.90
N HIS A 215 27.81 40.24 -34.88
CA HIS A 215 27.42 41.13 -35.99
C HIS A 215 25.99 40.77 -36.46
N GLU A 216 25.24 41.74 -37.00
CA GLU A 216 23.86 41.55 -37.51
C GLU A 216 23.82 40.97 -38.94
N SER A 217 22.70 40.36 -39.34
CA SER A 217 22.29 40.29 -40.76
C SER A 217 20.83 39.83 -40.93
N ASP A 218 20.00 40.70 -41.51
CA ASP A 218 18.60 40.43 -41.91
C ASP A 218 18.45 39.60 -43.20
N GLY A 219 17.21 39.18 -43.50
CA GLY A 219 16.79 38.59 -44.80
C GLY A 219 16.08 37.24 -44.65
N ALA A 220 14.75 37.03 -44.64
CA ALA A 220 13.55 37.74 -45.13
C ALA A 220 12.92 37.16 -46.43
N ALA A 221 11.69 36.62 -46.27
CA ALA A 221 10.56 36.49 -47.22
C ALA A 221 10.60 35.52 -48.45
N GLY A 222 9.44 34.88 -48.71
CA GLY A 222 9.04 34.16 -49.94
C GLY A 222 8.42 32.77 -49.64
N THR A 223 7.14 32.41 -49.80
CA THR A 223 6.10 32.52 -50.87
C THR A 223 6.33 31.61 -52.08
N ASP A 224 5.40 30.82 -52.65
CA ASP A 224 4.00 30.38 -52.34
C ASP A 224 3.65 29.24 -53.36
N GLU A 225 2.52 28.47 -53.42
CA GLU A 225 1.18 28.45 -52.79
C GLU A 225 0.48 27.06 -52.99
N HIS A 226 -0.82 26.95 -52.67
CA HIS A 226 -1.87 26.08 -53.29
C HIS A 226 -2.06 24.58 -52.92
N GLY A 227 -3.26 24.27 -52.40
CA GLY A 227 -3.88 22.92 -52.31
C GLY A 227 -5.29 22.96 -51.68
N LYS A 228 -6.34 22.41 -52.32
CA LYS A 228 -7.77 22.73 -51.99
C LYS A 228 -8.66 21.59 -51.44
N GLY A 229 -9.40 21.92 -50.38
CA GLY A 229 -10.84 21.60 -50.20
C GLY A 229 -11.21 20.36 -49.37
N GLY A 230 -12.35 20.32 -48.65
CA GLY A 230 -13.26 21.41 -48.24
C GLY A 230 -14.74 21.01 -48.01
N LYS A 231 -15.44 21.74 -47.11
CA LYS A 231 -16.92 21.79 -46.89
C LYS A 231 -17.58 20.51 -46.29
N SER A 232 -18.70 20.53 -45.52
CA SER A 232 -19.61 21.61 -45.06
C SER A 232 -20.34 21.28 -43.74
N GLY A 233 -20.70 22.32 -42.95
CA GLY A 233 -21.88 22.32 -42.06
C GLY A 233 -21.76 21.61 -40.70
N LYS A 234 -22.60 21.91 -39.70
CA LYS A 234 -23.65 22.95 -39.59
C LYS A 234 -23.82 23.35 -38.12
N SER A 235 -23.76 24.65 -37.81
CA SER A 235 -24.16 25.17 -36.49
C SER A 235 -25.68 25.43 -36.44
N GLY A 236 -26.25 25.33 -35.24
CA GLY A 236 -27.62 25.76 -34.93
C GLY A 236 -27.61 26.51 -33.61
N SER A 237 -28.09 27.75 -33.62
CA SER A 237 -28.38 28.54 -32.43
C SER A 237 -29.90 28.74 -32.35
N GLY A 238 -30.44 28.71 -31.14
CA GLY A 238 -31.84 28.96 -30.80
C GLY A 238 -31.87 29.72 -29.48
N ASP A 239 -32.85 30.62 -29.34
CA ASP A 239 -32.89 31.69 -28.35
C ASP A 239 -34.25 31.68 -27.61
N ASP A 240 -34.39 32.60 -26.64
CA ASP A 240 -35.64 33.04 -25.99
C ASP A 240 -36.18 32.20 -24.81
N GLY A 241 -36.89 32.87 -23.90
CA GLY A 241 -37.76 32.27 -22.87
C GLY A 241 -37.20 32.21 -21.44
N GLY A 242 -37.50 33.22 -20.62
CA GLY A 242 -37.38 33.16 -19.15
C GLY A 242 -38.62 33.75 -18.45
N GLU A 243 -38.91 33.31 -17.23
CA GLU A 243 -39.94 33.90 -16.36
C GLU A 243 -39.58 33.70 -14.88
N ASP A 244 -39.88 34.69 -14.04
CA ASP A 244 -39.59 34.70 -12.59
C ASP A 244 -40.66 33.94 -11.77
N GLY A 245 -40.26 33.40 -10.61
CA GLY A 245 -41.18 32.71 -9.69
C GLY A 245 -40.66 32.61 -8.26
N GLU A 246 -40.99 33.59 -7.41
CA GLU A 246 -40.65 33.55 -5.98
C GLU A 246 -41.54 32.59 -5.17
N GLY A 247 -40.96 31.97 -4.13
CA GLY A 247 -41.68 31.68 -2.88
C GLY A 247 -41.84 30.20 -2.50
N GLY A 248 -41.18 29.80 -1.40
CA GLY A 248 -41.45 28.53 -0.73
C GLY A 248 -40.24 28.01 0.05
N ALA A 249 -40.18 28.28 1.35
CA ALA A 249 -39.17 27.71 2.24
C ALA A 249 -39.73 26.52 3.02
N SER A 250 -39.00 25.41 3.04
CA SER A 250 -38.78 24.62 4.26
C SER A 250 -37.54 23.74 4.13
N ASP A 251 -36.98 23.43 5.28
CA ASP A 251 -35.96 22.46 5.68
C ASP A 251 -35.66 21.32 4.69
N SER A 252 -34.39 21.23 4.29
CA SER A 252 -33.74 19.97 3.92
C SER A 252 -32.66 19.66 4.98
N PRO A 253 -32.48 18.38 5.38
CA PRO A 253 -31.29 17.99 6.13
C PRO A 253 -30.03 18.20 5.28
N GLY A 254 -28.85 18.13 5.91
CA GLY A 254 -27.59 18.15 5.18
C GLY A 254 -27.54 17.02 4.15
N SER A 255 -27.48 17.39 2.87
CA SER A 255 -26.95 16.48 1.87
C SER A 255 -25.44 16.52 2.01
N ASP A 256 -24.91 15.58 2.78
CA ASP A 256 -23.50 15.21 2.76
C ASP A 256 -23.19 14.51 1.41
N THR A 257 -23.30 15.29 0.34
CA THR A 257 -22.80 14.91 -0.98
C THR A 257 -21.29 15.13 -0.91
N PRO A 258 -20.45 14.08 -0.94
CA PRO A 258 -19.00 14.25 -0.90
C PRO A 258 -18.56 15.14 -2.06
N THR A 259 -17.54 15.94 -1.82
CA THR A 259 -16.83 16.62 -2.90
C THR A 259 -15.99 15.59 -3.68
N PRO A 260 -15.74 15.78 -4.99
CA PRO A 260 -14.92 14.82 -5.76
C PRO A 260 -13.52 14.61 -5.19
N ASP A 261 -12.97 15.59 -4.46
CA ASP A 261 -11.71 15.48 -3.73
C ASP A 261 -11.81 14.57 -2.48
N GLU A 262 -12.97 14.49 -1.82
CA GLU A 262 -13.24 13.56 -0.72
C GLU A 262 -13.49 12.13 -1.23
N ASP A 263 -14.16 11.98 -2.37
CA ASP A 263 -14.34 10.71 -3.09
C ASP A 263 -13.02 10.09 -3.57
N LEU A 264 -11.90 10.82 -3.49
CA LEU A 264 -10.54 10.36 -3.81
C LEU A 264 -9.62 10.24 -2.58
N ALA A 265 -10.07 10.61 -1.37
CA ALA A 265 -9.25 10.50 -0.16
C ALA A 265 -8.99 9.04 0.28
N PRO A 266 -7.92 8.73 1.03
CA PRO A 266 -7.70 7.40 1.62
C PRO A 266 -8.88 6.95 2.51
N ARG A 267 -9.49 5.80 2.19
CA ARG A 267 -10.83 5.41 2.68
C ARG A 267 -11.05 3.90 2.67
N SER A 268 -12.01 3.42 3.47
CA SER A 268 -12.58 2.09 3.31
C SER A 268 -13.38 1.97 2.02
N LEU A 269 -13.52 0.74 1.52
CA LEU A 269 -14.35 0.37 0.37
C LEU A 269 -15.30 -0.75 0.81
N ASP A 270 -16.58 -0.44 0.89
CA ASP A 270 -17.63 -1.36 1.35
C ASP A 270 -18.17 -2.27 0.22
N ASP A 271 -17.69 -2.08 -1.01
CA ASP A 271 -18.17 -2.75 -2.23
C ASP A 271 -17.19 -3.80 -2.80
N LEU A 272 -16.22 -4.27 -2.00
CA LEU A 272 -15.18 -5.19 -2.43
C LEU A 272 -14.79 -6.24 -1.36
N ALA A 273 -15.03 -7.51 -1.67
CA ALA A 273 -14.74 -8.68 -0.83
C ALA A 273 -15.35 -8.57 0.59
N ASP A 274 -14.72 -9.14 1.63
CA ASP A 274 -15.25 -9.08 3.01
C ASP A 274 -14.93 -7.73 3.70
N ALA A 275 -13.86 -7.07 3.26
CA ALA A 275 -13.45 -5.73 3.67
C ALA A 275 -12.33 -5.24 2.75
N ALA A 276 -12.36 -3.97 2.33
CA ALA A 276 -11.27 -3.37 1.57
C ALA A 276 -11.00 -1.91 1.96
N TYR A 277 -9.82 -1.42 1.61
CA TYR A 277 -9.46 0.00 1.67
C TYR A 277 -8.59 0.41 0.49
N LEU A 278 -8.58 1.70 0.20
CA LEU A 278 -7.68 2.35 -0.74
C LEU A 278 -6.91 3.47 -0.05
N ASP A 279 -5.61 3.52 -0.32
CA ASP A 279 -4.68 4.59 0.03
C ASP A 279 -4.11 5.22 -1.26
N ASP A 280 -3.82 6.52 -1.23
CA ASP A 280 -3.30 7.30 -2.38
C ASP A 280 -2.36 8.40 -1.88
N GLU A 281 -1.06 8.14 -1.92
CA GLU A 281 -0.03 9.10 -1.51
C GLU A 281 0.60 9.79 -2.75
N LEU A 282 0.58 11.13 -2.75
CA LEU A 282 1.28 11.95 -3.76
C LEU A 282 2.62 12.44 -3.19
N HIS A 283 3.74 11.93 -3.70
CA HIS A 283 5.08 12.35 -3.31
C HIS A 283 5.70 13.29 -4.35
N THR A 284 6.15 14.47 -3.89
CA THR A 284 6.89 15.43 -4.74
C THR A 284 8.35 15.54 -4.28
N ALA A 285 9.29 15.30 -5.20
CA ALA A 285 10.72 15.29 -4.90
C ALA A 285 11.53 16.05 -5.95
N ASP A 286 12.84 16.22 -5.73
CA ASP A 286 13.68 16.89 -6.72
C ASP A 286 13.83 16.09 -8.03
N SER A 287 13.65 14.78 -7.96
CA SER A 287 13.71 13.82 -9.07
C SER A 287 12.38 13.61 -9.82
N GLY A 288 11.32 14.36 -9.49
CA GLY A 288 10.01 14.27 -10.16
C GLY A 288 8.84 14.19 -9.17
N ILE A 289 7.71 13.68 -9.67
CA ILE A 289 6.49 13.42 -8.91
C ILE A 289 6.17 11.93 -8.99
N HIS A 290 5.80 11.35 -7.85
CA HIS A 290 5.31 9.98 -7.70
C HIS A 290 3.88 10.03 -7.18
N ARG A 291 3.02 9.12 -7.62
CA ARG A 291 1.76 8.81 -6.94
C ARG A 291 1.68 7.31 -6.75
N ASP A 292 1.38 6.90 -5.52
CA ASP A 292 1.32 5.52 -5.08
C ASP A 292 -0.11 5.19 -4.65
N VAL A 293 -0.84 4.42 -5.46
CA VAL A 293 -2.17 3.91 -5.09
C VAL A 293 -2.03 2.50 -4.54
N THR A 294 -2.38 2.31 -3.27
CA THR A 294 -2.34 1.01 -2.59
C THR A 294 -3.75 0.60 -2.19
N LEU A 295 -4.26 -0.46 -2.81
CA LEU A 295 -5.56 -1.05 -2.48
C LEU A 295 -5.34 -2.40 -1.80
N VAL A 296 -5.90 -2.58 -0.61
CA VAL A 296 -5.86 -3.84 0.14
C VAL A 296 -7.26 -4.35 0.35
N PHE A 297 -7.52 -5.61 0.03
CA PHE A 297 -8.78 -6.30 0.33
C PHE A 297 -8.55 -7.61 1.07
N ARG A 298 -9.56 -8.04 1.82
CA ARG A 298 -9.57 -9.29 2.57
C ARG A 298 -10.68 -10.20 2.05
N THR A 299 -10.36 -11.47 1.87
CA THR A 299 -11.33 -12.54 1.62
C THR A 299 -10.99 -13.73 2.50
N ALA A 300 -11.89 -14.06 3.43
CA ALA A 300 -11.67 -14.92 4.58
C ALA A 300 -10.27 -14.76 5.21
N ASN A 301 -9.43 -15.81 5.14
CA ASN A 301 -8.06 -15.83 5.66
C ASN A 301 -6.98 -15.35 4.66
N VAL A 302 -7.34 -14.71 3.54
CA VAL A 302 -6.40 -14.12 2.58
C VAL A 302 -6.50 -12.60 2.61
N ILE A 303 -5.35 -11.93 2.61
CA ILE A 303 -5.23 -10.50 2.39
C ILE A 303 -4.51 -10.29 1.07
N ALA A 304 -5.18 -9.68 0.10
CA ALA A 304 -4.61 -9.26 -1.17
C ALA A 304 -4.19 -7.79 -1.11
N THR A 305 -3.06 -7.46 -1.72
CA THR A 305 -2.49 -6.11 -1.81
C THR A 305 -2.20 -5.81 -3.28
N VAL A 306 -2.71 -4.69 -3.78
CA VAL A 306 -2.49 -4.16 -5.12
C VAL A 306 -1.83 -2.80 -4.99
N GLU A 307 -0.57 -2.71 -5.36
CA GLU A 307 0.23 -1.48 -5.40
C GLU A 307 0.39 -1.07 -6.88
N TYR A 308 -0.07 0.12 -7.24
CA TYR A 308 0.01 0.65 -8.61
C TYR A 308 0.54 2.08 -8.59
N ASP A 309 1.73 2.29 -9.16
CA ASP A 309 2.44 3.56 -9.11
C ASP A 309 2.55 4.27 -10.46
N GLN A 310 2.83 5.58 -10.40
CA GLN A 310 3.33 6.32 -11.54
C GLN A 310 4.37 7.37 -11.13
N TRP A 311 5.58 7.25 -11.68
CA TRP A 311 6.64 8.27 -11.62
C TRP A 311 6.66 9.10 -12.90
N VAL A 312 6.46 10.42 -12.77
CA VAL A 312 6.68 11.40 -13.83
C VAL A 312 7.89 12.29 -13.48
N THR A 313 8.82 12.48 -14.41
CA THR A 313 10.01 13.35 -14.19
C THR A 313 9.72 14.83 -14.43
N ASP A 314 8.72 15.15 -15.26
CA ASP A 314 8.22 16.50 -15.45
C ASP A 314 7.35 16.95 -14.26
N LYS A 315 7.85 17.92 -13.49
CA LYS A 315 7.15 18.48 -12.32
C LYS A 315 5.90 19.30 -12.66
N HIS A 316 5.61 19.54 -13.95
CA HIS A 316 4.35 20.15 -14.39
C HIS A 316 3.25 19.12 -14.70
N ARG A 317 3.57 17.82 -14.70
CA ARG A 317 2.63 16.73 -14.97
C ARG A 317 2.48 15.84 -13.74
N ILE A 318 1.55 16.21 -12.88
CA ILE A 318 1.12 15.43 -11.72
C ILE A 318 0.43 14.14 -12.23
N PRO A 319 0.71 12.95 -11.66
CA PRO A 319 -0.09 11.75 -11.91
C PRO A 319 -1.53 11.96 -11.42
N ASP A 320 -2.48 11.57 -12.26
CA ASP A 320 -3.91 11.72 -11.98
C ASP A 320 -4.34 10.77 -10.85
N SER A 321 -5.21 11.23 -9.95
CA SER A 321 -5.69 10.40 -8.82
C SER A 321 -6.80 9.46 -9.26
N GLU A 322 -7.79 9.99 -9.98
CA GLU A 322 -8.97 9.26 -10.44
C GLU A 322 -8.56 8.13 -11.42
N GLU A 323 -7.67 8.40 -12.38
CA GLU A 323 -7.17 7.39 -13.33
C GLU A 323 -6.48 6.20 -12.62
N LEU A 324 -5.66 6.46 -11.60
CA LEU A 324 -4.96 5.40 -10.88
C LEU A 324 -5.90 4.63 -9.94
N GLN A 325 -6.80 5.32 -9.24
CA GLN A 325 -7.76 4.70 -8.33
C GLN A 325 -8.80 3.86 -9.07
N GLU A 326 -9.38 4.32 -10.18
CA GLU A 326 -10.32 3.52 -11.00
C GLU A 326 -9.63 2.23 -11.46
N LYS A 327 -8.39 2.35 -11.96
CA LYS A 327 -7.58 1.22 -12.43
C LYS A 327 -7.24 0.22 -11.33
N ALA A 328 -6.83 0.69 -10.14
CA ALA A 328 -6.54 -0.17 -8.99
C ALA A 328 -7.81 -0.87 -8.49
N ARG A 329 -8.94 -0.16 -8.37
CA ARG A 329 -10.24 -0.75 -7.95
C ARG A 329 -10.75 -1.78 -8.96
N LYS A 330 -10.68 -1.48 -10.25
CA LYS A 330 -11.08 -2.40 -11.33
C LYS A 330 -10.24 -3.69 -11.35
N LEU A 331 -8.92 -3.58 -11.13
CA LEU A 331 -8.05 -4.74 -10.98
C LEU A 331 -8.40 -5.53 -9.71
N ALA A 332 -8.51 -4.87 -8.56
CA ALA A 332 -8.79 -5.54 -7.29
C ALA A 332 -10.15 -6.26 -7.29
N GLY A 333 -11.18 -5.69 -7.93
CA GLY A 333 -12.45 -6.37 -8.16
C GLY A 333 -12.27 -7.69 -8.93
N HIS A 334 -11.53 -7.67 -10.03
CA HIS A 334 -11.26 -8.88 -10.80
C HIS A 334 -10.41 -9.92 -10.04
N LEU A 335 -9.50 -9.47 -9.17
CA LEU A 335 -8.75 -10.38 -8.29
C LEU A 335 -9.65 -10.96 -7.18
N ALA A 336 -10.63 -10.21 -6.68
CA ALA A 336 -11.58 -10.70 -5.67
C ALA A 336 -12.51 -11.78 -6.24
N GLU A 337 -13.02 -11.60 -7.47
CA GLU A 337 -13.79 -12.62 -8.21
C GLU A 337 -13.08 -13.99 -8.21
N GLN A 338 -11.76 -14.01 -8.42
CA GLN A 338 -10.93 -15.24 -8.47
C GLN A 338 -10.80 -15.99 -7.13
N PHE A 339 -11.28 -15.40 -6.02
CA PHE A 339 -11.35 -16.05 -4.72
C PHE A 339 -12.78 -16.51 -4.36
N GLU A 340 -13.80 -16.19 -5.15
CA GLU A 340 -15.19 -16.61 -4.89
C GLU A 340 -15.49 -18.04 -5.37
N ASP A 341 -14.85 -18.49 -6.46
CA ASP A 341 -14.92 -19.83 -7.07
C ASP A 341 -14.27 -20.97 -6.20
#